data_AF-A0A257LMX8-F1
#
_entry.id   AF-A0A257LMX8-F1
#
_cell.length_a   1.000
_cell.length_b   1.000
_cell.length_c   1.000
_cell.angle_alpha   90.00
_cell.angle_beta   90.00
_cell.angle_gamma   90.00
#
_symmetry.space_group_name_H-M   'P 1'
#
loop_
_entity.id
_entity.type
_entity.pdbx_description
1 polymer ?
#
loop_
_entity_poly.entity_id
_entity_poly.type
_entity_poly.pdbx_seq_one_letter_code
_entity_poly.pdbx_strand_id
1 'polypeptide(L)'
;RRSSDLVPGQAKVGFVKEWRIIGFARDEAVDRLNSVSTREGISAAFAEIARITGNPAFRTDIGNRGVMSIVKMQENGTFKARPADEIQDDDPTTYPFTFDLSITQRFEAKDPMAVNVAKAP
;
A
#
# COMPACT_ATOMS: atom_id res chain seq x y z
N ARG A 1 -8.03 15.12 29.55
CA ARG A 1 -8.76 15.49 28.32
C ARG A 1 -8.04 16.69 27.71
N ARG A 2 -7.25 16.53 26.64
CA ARG A 2 -6.70 17.70 25.91
C ARG A 2 -7.64 17.97 24.74
N SER A 3 -8.27 19.13 24.73
CA SER A 3 -8.92 19.68 23.54
C SER A 3 -7.83 19.86 22.48
N SER A 4 -8.09 19.45 21.24
CA SER A 4 -7.29 19.93 20.13
C SER A 4 -7.71 21.36 19.88
N ASP A 5 -6.92 22.32 20.33
CA ASP A 5 -7.17 23.74 20.12
C ASP A 5 -6.99 24.04 18.63
N LEU A 6 -8.08 23.98 17.87
CA LEU A 6 -8.14 24.45 16.49
C LEU A 6 -7.92 25.96 16.52
N VAL A 7 -6.88 26.44 15.84
CA VAL A 7 -6.66 27.89 15.66
C VAL A 7 -7.88 28.46 14.92
N PRO A 8 -8.46 29.59 15.37
CA PRO A 8 -9.54 30.25 14.65
C PRO A 8 -9.17 30.47 13.17
N GLY A 9 -10.05 30.06 12.26
CA GLY A 9 -9.80 30.13 10.81
C GLY A 9 -9.15 28.88 10.19
N GLN A 10 -8.83 27.84 10.98
CA GLN A 10 -8.32 26.56 10.46
C GLN A 10 -9.36 25.44 10.52
N ALA A 11 -9.27 24.50 9.58
CA ALA A 11 -10.02 23.25 9.55
C ALA A 11 -9.06 22.05 9.44
N LYS A 12 -9.43 20.92 10.04
CA LYS A 12 -8.74 19.64 9.82
C LYS A 12 -9.34 18.95 8.61
N VAL A 13 -8.49 18.53 7.68
CA VAL A 13 -8.88 17.73 6.52
C VAL A 13 -8.16 16.39 6.53
N GLY A 14 -8.90 15.36 6.13
CA GLY A 14 -8.32 14.07 5.80
C GLY A 14 -7.50 14.13 4.51
N PHE A 15 -6.76 13.07 4.23
CA PHE A 15 -5.99 12.94 2.99
C PHE A 15 -5.91 11.47 2.56
N VAL A 16 -5.51 11.24 1.31
CA VAL A 16 -5.35 9.90 0.73
C VAL A 16 -3.90 9.75 0.26
N LYS A 17 -3.30 8.60 0.57
CA LYS A 17 -2.04 8.16 -0.02
C LYS A 17 -2.34 7.05 -1.03
N GLU A 18 -1.71 7.15 -2.18
CA GLU A 18 -1.82 6.16 -3.24
C GLU A 18 -0.43 5.71 -3.65
N TRP A 19 -0.27 4.40 -3.78
CA TRP A 19 0.93 3.78 -4.32
C TRP A 19 0.54 2.90 -5.49
N ARG A 20 1.40 2.89 -6.52
CA ARG A 20 1.30 1.97 -7.64
C ARG A 20 2.65 1.27 -7.83
N ILE A 21 2.61 -0.05 -7.83
CA ILE A 21 3.78 -0.92 -7.95
C ILE A 21 3.52 -1.83 -9.13
N ILE A 22 4.36 -1.71 -10.16
CA ILE A 22 4.28 -2.53 -11.37
C ILE A 22 5.54 -3.38 -11.41
N GLY A 23 5.41 -4.66 -11.75
CA GLY A 23 6.56 -5.53 -11.79
C GLY A 23 6.29 -6.88 -12.41
N PHE A 24 7.26 -7.76 -12.27
CA PHE A 24 7.24 -9.14 -12.72
C PHE A 24 7.13 -10.08 -11.51
N ALA A 25 6.47 -11.22 -11.69
CA ALA A 25 6.24 -12.18 -10.61
C ALA A 25 6.51 -13.62 -11.08
N ARG A 26 7.07 -14.42 -10.16
CA ARG A 26 7.10 -15.89 -10.22
C ARG A 26 5.91 -16.45 -9.45
N ASP A 27 5.66 -17.74 -9.61
CA ASP A 27 4.54 -18.45 -8.95
C ASP A 27 4.52 -18.20 -7.44
N GLU A 28 5.67 -18.25 -6.77
CA GLU A 28 5.79 -17.99 -5.32
C GLU A 28 5.33 -16.57 -4.91
N ALA A 29 5.55 -15.57 -5.79
CA ALA A 29 5.15 -14.20 -5.55
C ALA A 29 3.64 -13.98 -5.80
N VAL A 30 3.02 -14.82 -6.64
CA VAL A 30 1.58 -14.75 -6.94
C VAL A 30 0.75 -14.98 -5.68
N ASP A 31 1.11 -15.97 -4.85
CA ASP A 31 0.42 -16.23 -3.59
C ASP A 31 0.53 -15.04 -2.63
N ARG A 32 1.69 -14.38 -2.60
CA ARG A 32 1.89 -13.18 -1.78
C ARG A 32 1.06 -12.02 -2.29
N LEU A 33 1.01 -11.80 -3.61
CA LEU A 33 0.19 -10.78 -4.24
C LEU A 33 -1.31 -11.01 -3.98
N ASN A 34 -1.77 -12.25 -4.09
CA ASN A 34 -3.14 -12.65 -3.77
C ASN A 34 -3.47 -12.39 -2.29
N SER A 35 -2.58 -12.76 -1.37
CA SER A 35 -2.76 -12.46 0.06
C SER A 35 -2.86 -10.95 0.29
N VAL A 36 -1.94 -10.16 -0.28
CA VAL A 36 -1.93 -8.70 -0.14
C VAL A 36 -3.14 -8.04 -0.78
N SER A 37 -3.81 -8.66 -1.77
CA SER A 37 -5.04 -8.13 -2.37
C SER A 37 -6.26 -8.17 -1.43
N THR A 38 -6.19 -8.93 -0.34
CA THR A 38 -7.27 -9.00 0.67
C THR A 38 -7.15 -7.86 1.68
N ARG A 39 -8.28 -7.49 2.29
CA ARG A 39 -8.30 -6.45 3.34
C ARG A 39 -7.43 -6.85 4.53
N GLU A 40 -7.50 -8.11 4.93
CA GLU A 40 -6.74 -8.66 6.05
C GLU A 40 -5.24 -8.69 5.73
N GLY A 41 -4.88 -9.15 4.53
CA GLY A 41 -3.49 -9.26 4.09
C GLY A 41 -2.79 -7.90 3.96
N ILE A 42 -3.41 -6.92 3.32
CA ILE A 42 -2.82 -5.56 3.25
C ILE A 42 -2.73 -4.93 4.63
N SER A 43 -3.72 -5.16 5.50
CA SER A 43 -3.71 -4.62 6.87
C SER A 43 -2.58 -5.23 7.71
N ALA A 44 -2.34 -6.54 7.57
CA ALA A 44 -1.24 -7.24 8.23
C ALA A 44 0.12 -6.75 7.70
N ALA A 45 0.27 -6.57 6.39
CA ALA A 45 1.50 -6.02 5.80
C ALA A 45 1.81 -4.61 6.33
N PHE A 46 0.80 -3.74 6.41
CA PHE A 46 0.94 -2.40 6.97
C PHE A 46 1.27 -2.42 8.47
N ALA A 47 0.62 -3.29 9.25
CA ALA A 47 0.93 -3.47 10.67
C ALA A 47 2.39 -3.91 10.89
N GLU A 48 2.89 -4.82 10.04
CA GLU A 48 4.28 -5.27 10.11
C GLU A 48 5.27 -4.15 9.77
N ILE A 49 4.99 -3.35 8.74
CA ILE A 49 5.79 -2.16 8.41
C ILE A 49 5.79 -1.18 9.60
N ALA A 50 4.63 -0.94 10.22
CA ALA A 50 4.53 -0.07 11.39
C ALA A 50 5.36 -0.60 12.57
N ARG A 51 5.36 -1.92 12.78
CA ARG A 51 6.14 -2.59 13.83
C ARG A 51 7.65 -2.46 13.59
N ILE A 52 8.11 -2.69 12.36
CA ILE A 52 9.54 -2.64 12.00
C ILE A 52 10.07 -1.20 12.00
N THR A 53 9.32 -0.27 11.42
CA THR A 53 9.79 1.11 11.21
C THR A 53 9.45 2.05 12.36
N GLY A 54 8.53 1.67 13.25
CA GLY A 54 7.94 2.55 14.26
C GLY A 54 7.10 3.69 13.65
N ASN A 55 6.87 3.71 12.34
CA ASN A 55 6.20 4.81 11.67
C ASN A 55 4.68 4.70 11.85
N PRO A 56 4.04 5.64 12.58
CA PRO A 56 2.63 5.56 12.88
C PRO A 56 1.77 5.65 11.61
N ALA A 57 2.27 6.16 10.49
CA ALA A 57 1.50 6.27 9.24
C ALA A 57 1.00 4.93 8.72
N PHE A 58 1.67 3.81 9.04
CA PHE A 58 1.28 2.47 8.58
C PHE A 58 0.34 1.75 9.56
N ARG A 59 0.01 2.35 10.71
CA ARG A 59 -0.93 1.73 11.65
C ARG A 59 -2.34 1.64 11.07
N THR A 60 -2.92 0.45 11.15
CA THR A 60 -4.26 0.10 10.65
C THR A 60 -5.29 -0.08 11.77
N ASP A 61 -4.84 -0.09 13.03
CA ASP A 61 -5.67 -0.20 14.23
C ASP A 61 -6.27 1.13 14.71
N ILE A 62 -5.91 2.24 14.05
CA ILE A 62 -6.51 3.55 14.28
C ILE A 62 -7.82 3.60 13.47
N GLY A 63 -8.97 3.51 14.15
CA GLY A 63 -10.28 3.31 13.55
C GLY A 63 -10.77 4.35 12.52
N ASN A 64 -10.00 5.41 12.28
CA ASN A 64 -10.26 6.42 11.25
C ASN A 64 -9.38 6.23 9.99
N ARG A 65 -8.70 5.09 9.86
CA ARG A 65 -7.84 4.77 8.72
C ARG A 65 -8.36 3.58 7.94
N GLY A 66 -8.54 3.78 6.64
CA GLY A 66 -8.84 2.72 5.69
C GLY A 66 -7.60 2.38 4.88
N VAL A 67 -7.35 1.09 4.63
CA VAL A 67 -6.37 0.64 3.65
C VAL A 67 -7.01 -0.42 2.75
N MET A 68 -6.76 -0.31 1.45
CA MET A 68 -7.23 -1.24 0.43
C MET A 68 -6.14 -1.41 -0.62
N SER A 69 -6.09 -2.59 -1.21
CA SER A 69 -5.19 -2.92 -2.31
C SER A 69 -5.98 -3.56 -3.44
N ILE A 70 -5.50 -3.39 -4.67
CA ILE A 70 -6.02 -4.05 -5.86
C ILE A 70 -4.81 -4.57 -6.61
N VAL A 71 -4.81 -5.86 -6.95
CA VAL A 71 -3.78 -6.49 -7.78
C VAL A 71 -4.41 -6.90 -9.09
N LYS A 72 -3.77 -6.53 -10.21
CA LYS A 72 -4.05 -7.07 -11.53
C LYS A 72 -2.83 -7.87 -11.97
N MET A 73 -3.03 -9.12 -12.39
CA MET A 73 -1.97 -9.97 -12.93
C MET A 73 -2.28 -10.37 -14.37
N GLN A 74 -1.23 -10.56 -15.15
CA GLN A 74 -1.30 -10.99 -16.55
C GLN A 74 -0.13 -11.91 -16.86
N GLU A 75 -0.30 -12.81 -17.83
CA GLU A 75 0.80 -13.59 -18.38
C GLU A 75 1.84 -12.68 -19.03
N ASN A 76 3.11 -12.98 -18.85
CA ASN A 76 4.20 -12.31 -19.52
C ASN A 76 4.45 -12.94 -20.90
N GLY A 77 4.01 -12.28 -21.97
CA GLY A 77 4.21 -12.77 -23.34
C GLY A 77 5.68 -12.88 -23.78
N THR A 78 6.63 -12.36 -23.01
CA THR A 78 8.08 -12.48 -23.27
C THR A 78 8.75 -13.60 -22.48
N PHE A 79 7.99 -14.35 -21.68
CA PHE A 79 8.50 -15.39 -20.81
C PHE A 79 9.21 -16.50 -21.60
N LYS A 80 10.37 -16.90 -21.10
CA LYS A 80 11.18 -18.02 -21.58
C LYS A 80 11.55 -18.87 -20.37
N ALA A 81 11.03 -20.10 -20.34
CA ALA A 81 11.44 -21.07 -19.33
C ALA A 81 12.94 -21.35 -19.44
N ARG A 82 13.68 -21.21 -18.34
CA ARG A 82 15.11 -21.49 -18.26
C ARG A 82 15.41 -22.32 -16.99
N PRO A 83 16.50 -23.10 -16.99
CA PRO A 83 17.05 -23.72 -15.79
C PRO A 83 17.34 -22.68 -14.70
N ALA A 84 17.18 -23.04 -13.43
CA ALA A 84 17.28 -22.12 -12.31
C ALA A 84 18.68 -21.46 -12.17
N ASP A 85 19.73 -22.16 -12.61
CA ASP A 85 21.12 -21.71 -12.63
C ASP A 85 21.43 -20.69 -13.75
N GLU A 86 20.52 -20.54 -14.72
CA GLU A 86 20.62 -19.56 -15.82
C GLU A 86 19.72 -18.33 -15.63
N ILE A 87 18.96 -18.28 -14.53
CA ILE A 87 18.06 -17.16 -14.24
C ILE A 87 18.86 -15.99 -13.67
N GLN A 88 18.80 -14.86 -14.37
CA GLN A 88 19.24 -13.57 -13.86
C GLN A 88 18.04 -12.84 -13.28
N ASP A 89 18.15 -12.36 -12.04
CA ASP A 89 17.03 -11.74 -11.32
C ASP A 89 16.52 -10.46 -11.98
N ASP A 90 17.35 -9.79 -12.80
CA ASP A 90 17.01 -8.59 -13.54
C ASP A 90 16.53 -8.86 -14.99
N ASP A 91 16.53 -10.12 -15.46
CA ASP A 91 16.01 -10.51 -16.78
C ASP A 91 14.48 -10.71 -16.71
N PRO A 92 13.66 -9.81 -17.29
CA PRO A 92 12.21 -9.91 -17.24
C PRO A 92 11.64 -11.14 -17.95
N THR A 93 12.40 -11.73 -18.88
CA THR A 93 11.98 -12.92 -19.62
C THR A 93 11.98 -14.18 -18.75
N THR A 94 12.53 -14.13 -17.54
CA THR A 94 12.55 -15.26 -16.61
C THR A 94 11.32 -15.31 -15.69
N TYR A 95 10.42 -14.33 -15.79
CA TYR A 95 9.23 -14.23 -14.95
C TYR A 95 7.95 -14.53 -15.75
N PRO A 96 7.12 -15.49 -15.32
CA PRO A 96 5.91 -15.91 -16.05
C PRO A 96 4.79 -14.86 -16.02
N PHE A 97 4.79 -13.94 -15.04
CA PHE A 97 3.71 -12.97 -14.87
C PHE A 97 4.20 -11.53 -14.79
N THR A 98 3.32 -10.62 -15.17
CA THR A 98 3.39 -9.20 -14.82
C THR A 98 2.27 -8.86 -13.85
N PHE A 99 2.49 -7.86 -13.00
CA PHE A 99 1.46 -7.38 -12.08
C PHE A 99 1.43 -5.85 -11.99
N ASP A 100 0.25 -5.33 -11.64
CA ASP A 100 -0.01 -3.93 -11.29
C ASP A 100 -0.77 -3.92 -9.95
N LEU A 101 -0.07 -3.52 -8.90
CA LEU A 101 -0.58 -3.41 -7.53
C LEU A 101 -0.83 -1.92 -7.21
N SER A 102 -2.08 -1.59 -6.95
CA SER A 102 -2.50 -0.28 -6.44
C SER A 102 -2.86 -0.39 -4.96
N ILE A 103 -2.35 0.50 -4.13
CA ILE A 103 -2.68 0.58 -2.70
C ILE A 103 -3.23 1.97 -2.42
N THR A 104 -4.38 2.03 -1.75
CA THR A 104 -5.02 3.27 -1.30
C THR A 104 -5.14 3.26 0.21
N GLN A 105 -4.57 4.26 0.87
CA GLN A 105 -4.72 4.50 2.30
C GLN A 105 -5.41 5.83 2.55
N ARG A 106 -6.52 5.81 3.28
CA ARG A 106 -7.33 6.98 3.59
C ARG A 106 -7.19 7.36 5.06
N PHE A 107 -6.98 8.64 5.31
CA PHE A 107 -6.95 9.26 6.62
C PHE A 107 -8.11 10.23 6.71
N GLU A 108 -9.01 10.05 7.67
CA GLU A 108 -10.14 10.96 7.86
C GLU A 108 -9.74 12.25 8.61
N ALA A 109 -10.60 13.27 8.62
CA ALA A 109 -10.35 14.53 9.32
C ALA A 109 -10.15 14.37 10.85
N LYS A 110 -10.66 13.28 11.42
CA LYS A 110 -10.48 12.92 12.85
C LYS A 110 -9.18 12.16 13.11
N ASP A 111 -8.41 11.84 12.07
CA ASP A 111 -7.13 11.15 12.23
C ASP A 111 -6.10 12.05 12.92
N PRO A 112 -5.24 11.51 13.80
CA PRO A 112 -4.14 12.29 14.38
C PRO A 112 -3.20 12.92 13.35
N MET A 113 -3.10 12.35 12.15
CA MET A 113 -2.27 12.86 11.05
C MET A 113 -3.02 13.81 10.10
N ALA A 114 -4.30 14.08 10.33
CA ALA A 114 -5.07 15.02 9.53
C ALA A 114 -4.39 16.39 9.48
N VAL A 115 -4.46 17.05 8.32
CA VAL A 115 -3.73 18.29 8.04
C VAL A 115 -4.59 19.49 8.40
N ASN A 116 -3.98 20.50 9.03
CA ASN A 116 -4.64 21.79 9.24
C ASN A 116 -4.53 22.63 7.97
N VAL A 117 -5.67 23.08 7.46
CA VAL A 117 -5.77 23.98 6.30
C VAL A 117 -6.53 25.25 6.69
N ALA A 118 -6.31 26.34 5.96
CA ALA A 118 -7.14 27.53 6.09
C ALA A 118 -8.59 27.18 5.70
N LYS A 119 -9.58 27.69 6.45
CA LYS A 119 -10.98 27.59 6.05
C LYS A 119 -11.15 28.37 4.74
N ALA A 120 -11.77 27.73 3.74
CA ALA A 120 -12.21 28.44 2.54
C ALA A 120 -13.19 29.57 2.96
N PRO A 121 -13.18 30.72 2.27
CA PRO A 121 -14.07 31.86 2.55
C PRO A 121 -15.56 31.47 2.57
#